data_AF-A0AAW9J6I9-F1
#
_entry.id   AF-A0AAW9J6I9-F1
#
_cell.length_a   1.000
_cell.length_b   1.000
_cell.length_c   1.000
_cell.angle_alpha   90.00
_cell.angle_beta   90.00
_cell.angle_gamma   90.00
#
_symmetry.space_group_name_H-M   'P 1'
#
loop_
_entity.id
_entity.type
_entity.pdbx_description
1 polymer ?
#
loop_
_entity_poly.entity_id
_entity_poly.type
_entity_poly.pdbx_seq_one_letter_code
_entity_poly.pdbx_strand_id
1 'polypeptide(L)'
;ILTPFEVSVKSGINTDSEDVNGGAAMLLTMIPTLIVILMVSSTVGMAADLGAGEKERFTFEPLLSTSAKRYSLLWGKIAALCTVSFIALMANLTAMVISMQKFMTFGEEVNFTITPKTVLGMLIVGALVLVTLAALQISVSIYARSTKEANSYLAAITMPTMILAFLPYMMDAKGINPAFFNIPIT
;
A
#
# COMPACT_ATOMS: atom_id res chain seq x y z
N ILE A 1 -23.01 -35.62 25.12
CA ILE A 1 -22.93 -34.17 24.88
C ILE A 1 -21.48 -33.89 24.53
N LEU A 2 -21.15 -33.88 23.23
CA LEU A 2 -19.79 -33.71 22.71
C LEU A 2 -19.60 -32.22 22.46
N THR A 3 -18.85 -31.53 23.32
CA THR A 3 -18.42 -30.15 23.11
C THR A 3 -17.36 -30.14 21.99
N PRO A 4 -17.61 -29.45 20.87
CA PRO A 4 -16.76 -29.54 19.70
C PRO A 4 -15.51 -28.67 19.82
N PHE A 5 -14.36 -29.26 19.45
CA PHE A 5 -13.15 -28.64 18.89
C PHE A 5 -12.84 -27.18 19.28
N GLU A 6 -11.87 -26.99 20.18
CA GLU A 6 -11.08 -25.77 20.25
C GLU A 6 -10.26 -25.61 18.97
N VAL A 7 -10.78 -24.84 18.02
CA VAL A 7 -9.96 -24.28 16.95
C VAL A 7 -9.13 -23.17 17.59
N SER A 8 -7.94 -23.51 18.07
CA SER A 8 -6.90 -22.53 18.36
C SER A 8 -6.44 -21.93 17.04
N VAL A 9 -7.20 -20.92 16.57
CA VAL A 9 -6.74 -20.04 15.50
C VAL A 9 -5.67 -19.17 16.14
N LYS A 10 -4.44 -19.68 16.16
CA LYS A 10 -3.24 -18.92 16.49
C LYS A 10 -2.94 -17.97 15.34
N SER A 11 -3.88 -17.05 15.09
CA SER A 11 -3.57 -15.77 14.48
C SER A 11 -2.53 -15.14 15.39
N GLY A 12 -1.45 -14.58 14.85
CA GLY A 12 -0.36 -13.96 15.63
C GLY A 12 -0.78 -12.70 16.39
N ILE A 13 -2.05 -12.61 16.79
CA ILE A 13 -2.70 -11.53 17.52
C ILE A 13 -3.52 -12.22 18.61
N ASN A 14 -2.94 -12.37 19.79
CA ASN A 14 -3.69 -12.77 20.97
C ASN A 14 -4.57 -11.58 21.37
N THR A 15 -5.83 -11.58 20.93
CA THR A 15 -6.87 -10.66 21.43
C THR A 15 -7.57 -11.24 22.67
N ASP A 16 -7.00 -12.25 23.33
CA ASP A 16 -7.58 -12.91 24.52
C ASP A 16 -6.88 -12.56 25.83
N SER A 17 -6.04 -11.53 25.86
CA SER A 17 -5.53 -10.96 27.10
C SER A 17 -6.17 -9.59 27.29
N GLU A 18 -7.05 -9.49 28.29
CA GLU A 18 -7.81 -8.30 28.73
C GLU A 18 -6.95 -7.07 29.14
N ASP A 19 -5.65 -7.06 28.85
CA ASP A 19 -4.71 -5.99 29.19
C ASP A 19 -3.97 -5.42 27.97
N VAL A 20 -4.64 -5.33 26.80
CA VAL A 20 -4.08 -4.52 25.71
C VAL A 20 -4.43 -3.07 25.97
N ASN A 21 -3.48 -2.34 26.55
CA ASN A 21 -3.43 -0.88 26.64
C ASN A 21 -4.11 -0.28 25.39
N GLY A 22 -5.23 0.45 25.56
CA GLY A 22 -6.04 0.94 24.42
C GLY A 22 -5.22 1.70 23.37
N GLY A 23 -4.10 2.33 23.78
CA GLY A 23 -3.14 2.96 22.87
C GLY A 23 -2.31 1.98 22.02
N ALA A 24 -1.94 0.81 22.53
CA ALA A 24 -1.21 -0.21 21.79
C ALA A 24 -2.09 -0.94 20.76
N ALA A 25 -3.36 -1.21 21.11
CA ALA A 25 -4.35 -1.75 20.17
C ALA A 25 -4.61 -0.76 19.02
N MET A 26 -4.78 0.53 19.34
CA MET A 26 -5.00 1.60 18.36
C MET A 26 -3.78 1.77 17.43
N LEU A 27 -2.56 1.75 17.98
CA LEU A 27 -1.32 1.79 17.18
C LEU A 27 -1.17 0.58 16.26
N LEU A 28 -1.52 -0.63 16.74
CA LEU A 28 -1.48 -1.85 15.92
C LEU A 28 -2.42 -1.80 14.72
N THR A 29 -3.63 -1.24 14.91
CA THR A 29 -4.60 -1.06 13.82
C THR A 29 -4.25 0.08 12.85
N MET A 30 -3.42 1.05 13.27
CA MET A 30 -2.97 2.16 12.41
C MET A 30 -1.83 1.78 11.46
N ILE A 31 -1.01 0.79 11.83
CA ILE A 31 0.17 0.40 11.08
C ILE A 31 -0.14 0.00 9.62
N PRO A 32 -1.11 -0.89 9.35
CA PRO A 32 -1.39 -1.32 7.97
C PRO A 32 -1.88 -0.17 7.11
N THR A 33 -2.75 0.69 7.66
CA THR A 33 -3.29 1.86 6.95
C THR A 33 -2.21 2.89 6.64
N LEU A 34 -1.26 3.10 7.56
CA LEU A 34 -0.13 4.01 7.35
C LEU A 34 0.79 3.52 6.23
N ILE A 35 1.06 2.22 6.15
CA ILE A 35 1.87 1.64 5.08
C ILE A 35 1.25 1.92 3.71
N VAL A 36 -0.06 1.67 3.56
CA VAL A 36 -0.76 1.91 2.29
C VAL A 36 -0.69 3.39 1.90
N ILE A 37 -0.94 4.31 2.83
CA ILE A 37 -0.90 5.76 2.56
C ILE A 37 0.51 6.22 2.16
N LEU A 38 1.55 5.78 2.87
CA LEU A 38 2.94 6.15 2.58
C LEU A 38 3.43 5.60 1.24
N MET A 39 2.97 4.40 0.86
CA MET A 39 3.26 3.80 -0.43
C MET A 39 2.56 4.53 -1.59
N VAL A 40 1.28 4.87 -1.43
CA VAL A 40 0.55 5.64 -2.44
C VAL A 40 1.20 7.01 -2.63
N SER A 41 1.51 7.71 -1.54
CA SER A 41 2.11 9.05 -1.60
C SER A 41 3.48 9.06 -2.29
N SER A 42 4.31 8.03 -2.08
CA SER A 42 5.65 7.95 -2.68
C SER A 42 5.67 7.64 -4.18
N THR A 43 4.60 7.06 -4.73
CA THR A 43 4.53 6.59 -6.13
C THR A 43 3.80 7.56 -7.07
N VAL A 44 2.91 8.41 -6.55
CA VAL A 44 2.08 9.36 -7.32
C VAL A 44 2.90 10.26 -8.25
N GLY A 45 3.98 10.87 -7.75
CA GLY A 45 4.81 11.78 -8.55
C GLY A 45 5.49 11.07 -9.72
N MET A 46 6.02 9.87 -9.48
CA MET A 46 6.69 9.09 -10.53
C MET A 46 5.69 8.56 -11.57
N ALA A 47 4.48 8.20 -11.16
CA ALA A 47 3.42 7.83 -12.09
C ALA A 47 2.99 9.00 -12.98
N ALA A 48 2.91 10.23 -12.44
CA ALA A 48 2.59 11.44 -13.20
C ALA A 48 3.64 11.72 -14.29
N ASP A 49 4.93 11.58 -13.96
CA ASP A 49 6.03 11.82 -14.89
C ASP A 49 6.10 10.76 -16.02
N LEU A 50 5.90 9.48 -15.71
CA LEU A 50 5.95 8.38 -16.69
C LEU A 50 4.80 8.40 -17.70
N GLY A 51 3.62 8.89 -17.31
CA GLY A 51 2.45 8.98 -18.19
C GLY A 51 2.37 10.33 -18.89
N ALA A 52 2.01 11.37 -18.13
CA ALA A 52 1.78 12.70 -18.67
C ALA A 52 3.07 13.46 -19.02
N GLY A 53 4.19 13.19 -18.35
CA GLY A 53 5.47 13.86 -18.62
C GLY A 53 6.01 13.62 -20.02
N GLU A 54 5.87 12.42 -20.57
CA GLU A 54 6.22 12.13 -21.96
C GLU A 54 5.26 12.81 -22.97
N LYS A 55 4.03 13.07 -22.54
CA LYS A 55 3.01 13.72 -23.38
C LYS A 55 3.25 15.22 -23.47
N GLU A 56 3.61 15.83 -22.34
CA GLU A 56 3.95 17.25 -22.22
C GLU A 56 5.24 17.62 -22.98
N ARG A 57 6.19 16.70 -23.06
CA ARG A 57 7.44 16.86 -23.83
C ARG A 57 7.29 16.58 -25.33
N PHE A 58 6.07 16.24 -25.78
CA PHE A 58 5.78 15.79 -27.15
C PHE A 58 6.65 14.60 -27.60
N THR A 59 7.19 13.81 -26.66
CA THR A 59 8.05 12.67 -26.99
C THR A 59 7.27 11.40 -27.27
N PHE A 60 5.96 11.39 -27.03
CA PHE A 60 5.07 10.25 -27.31
C PHE A 60 5.03 9.88 -28.81
N GLU A 61 4.98 10.88 -29.69
CA GLU A 61 4.90 10.68 -31.14
C GLU A 61 6.19 10.06 -31.71
N PRO A 62 7.40 10.55 -31.37
CA PRO A 62 8.64 9.89 -31.77
C PRO A 62 8.88 8.53 -31.09
N LEU A 63 8.40 8.32 -29.85
CA LEU A 63 8.43 7.00 -29.21
C LEU A 63 7.56 5.96 -29.95
N LEU A 64 6.45 6.40 -30.53
CA LEU A 64 5.55 5.55 -31.32
C LEU A 64 6.01 5.36 -32.78
N SER A 65 6.90 6.21 -33.29
CA SER A 65 7.51 6.07 -34.61
C SER A 65 8.73 5.15 -34.62
N THR A 66 9.28 4.82 -33.46
CA THR A 66 10.33 3.81 -33.33
C THR A 66 9.80 2.41 -33.61
N SER A 67 10.67 1.47 -34.01
CA SER A 67 10.29 0.08 -34.33
C SER A 67 9.80 -0.76 -33.12
N ALA A 68 9.58 -0.14 -31.96
CA ALA A 68 9.11 -0.81 -30.76
C ALA A 68 7.60 -1.05 -30.82
N LYS A 69 7.18 -2.27 -30.46
CA LYS A 69 5.76 -2.60 -30.35
C LYS A 69 5.11 -1.78 -29.23
N ARG A 70 3.94 -1.18 -29.49
CA ARG A 70 3.18 -0.33 -28.53
C ARG A 70 2.97 -1.01 -27.16
N TYR A 71 2.75 -2.32 -27.15
CA TYR A 71 2.60 -3.11 -25.93
C TYR A 71 3.89 -3.21 -25.10
N SER A 72 5.06 -3.30 -25.75
CA SER A 72 6.35 -3.37 -25.05
C SER A 72 6.65 -2.09 -24.27
N LEU A 73 6.20 -0.96 -24.82
CA LEU A 73 6.39 0.37 -24.23
C LEU A 73 5.51 0.53 -22.97
N LEU A 74 4.27 0.04 -23.04
CA LEU A 74 3.34 0.07 -21.91
C LEU A 74 3.79 -0.86 -20.76
N TRP A 75 4.19 -2.09 -21.08
CA TRP A 75 4.75 -3.02 -20.08
C TRP A 75 6.06 -2.51 -19.48
N GLY A 76 6.91 -1.84 -20.25
CA GLY A 76 8.14 -1.22 -19.75
C GLY A 76 7.86 -0.15 -18.70
N LYS A 77 6.85 0.70 -18.91
CA LYS A 77 6.44 1.73 -17.94
C LYS A 77 5.88 1.13 -16.64
N ILE A 78 5.02 0.11 -16.77
CA ILE A 78 4.46 -0.60 -15.60
C ILE A 78 5.57 -1.30 -14.83
N ALA A 79 6.50 -1.97 -15.51
CA ALA A 79 7.64 -2.63 -14.87
C ALA A 79 8.55 -1.62 -14.15
N ALA A 80 8.86 -0.48 -14.79
CA ALA A 80 9.65 0.58 -14.16
C ALA A 80 8.99 1.09 -12.87
N LEU A 81 7.69 1.43 -12.91
CA LEU A 81 6.98 1.88 -11.72
C LEU A 81 6.89 0.79 -10.65
N CYS A 82 6.74 -0.49 -11.04
CA CYS A 82 6.72 -1.61 -10.12
C CYS A 82 8.06 -1.78 -9.38
N THR A 83 9.19 -1.64 -10.07
CA THR A 83 10.52 -1.74 -9.42
C THR A 83 10.76 -0.63 -8.40
N VAL A 84 10.38 0.60 -8.75
CA VAL A 84 10.44 1.75 -7.85
C VAL A 84 9.54 1.52 -6.63
N SER A 85 8.31 1.06 -6.86
CA SER A 85 7.33 0.80 -5.80
C SER A 85 7.82 -0.30 -4.84
N PHE A 86 8.53 -1.29 -5.35
CA PHE A 86 9.13 -2.34 -4.54
C PHE A 86 10.24 -1.81 -3.63
N ILE A 87 11.11 -0.93 -4.15
CA ILE A 87 12.15 -0.25 -3.35
C ILE A 87 11.50 0.63 -2.28
N ALA A 88 10.44 1.37 -2.64
CA ALA A 88 9.69 2.19 -1.69
C ALA A 88 9.02 1.34 -0.59
N LEU A 89 8.49 0.15 -0.92
CA LEU A 89 7.95 -0.77 0.08
C LEU A 89 9.02 -1.23 1.06
N MET A 90 10.20 -1.63 0.57
CA MET A 90 11.33 -1.99 1.44
C MET A 90 11.73 -0.82 2.35
N ALA A 91 11.82 0.39 1.80
CA ALA A 91 12.13 1.59 2.56
C ALA A 91 11.06 1.85 3.65
N ASN A 92 9.77 1.75 3.33
CA ASN A 92 8.69 1.93 4.29
C ASN A 92 8.70 0.88 5.41
N LEU A 93 8.95 -0.40 5.08
CA LEU A 93 9.07 -1.46 6.09
C LEU A 93 10.26 -1.21 7.03
N THR A 94 11.42 -0.84 6.48
CA THR A 94 12.60 -0.53 7.32
C THR A 94 12.38 0.71 8.18
N ALA A 95 11.78 1.76 7.63
CA ALA A 95 11.43 2.98 8.37
C ALA A 95 10.48 2.68 9.54
N MET A 96 9.51 1.79 9.32
CA MET A 96 8.59 1.36 10.36
C MET A 96 9.30 0.60 11.50
N VAL A 97 10.19 -0.36 11.17
CA VAL A 97 10.97 -1.10 12.18
C VAL A 97 11.82 -0.14 13.01
N ILE A 98 12.50 0.81 12.36
CA ILE A 98 13.31 1.83 13.04
C ILE A 98 12.43 2.74 13.92
N SER A 99 11.26 3.14 13.42
CA SER A 99 10.32 3.99 14.16
C SER A 99 9.84 3.30 15.44
N MET A 100 9.51 2.01 15.38
CA MET A 100 9.11 1.23 16.56
C MET A 100 10.24 1.08 17.57
N GLN A 101 11.47 0.78 17.13
CA GLN A 101 12.64 0.69 18.01
C GLN A 101 12.94 2.02 18.72
N LYS A 102 12.83 3.13 17.99
CA LYS A 102 12.98 4.48 18.56
C LYS A 102 11.86 4.80 19.55
N PHE A 103 10.61 4.44 19.26
CA PHE A 103 9.46 4.70 20.13
C PHE A 103 9.58 3.96 21.47
N MET A 104 10.02 2.69 21.46
CA MET A 104 10.29 1.92 22.69
C MET A 104 11.38 2.54 23.58
N THR A 105 12.28 3.36 23.03
CA THR A 105 13.33 4.03 23.81
C THR A 105 12.79 5.24 24.60
N PHE A 106 11.64 5.80 24.21
CA PHE A 106 11.08 7.04 24.77
C PHE A 106 9.87 6.84 25.70
N GLY A 107 9.26 5.66 25.75
CA GLY A 107 8.12 5.38 26.62
C GLY A 107 7.85 3.89 26.75
N GLU A 108 7.51 3.48 27.98
CA GLU A 108 7.05 2.18 28.51
C GLU A 108 7.06 0.95 27.59
N GLU A 109 7.56 -0.17 28.10
CA GLU A 109 7.84 -1.44 27.41
C GLU A 109 6.62 -2.08 26.71
N VAL A 110 6.18 -1.51 25.59
CA VAL A 110 5.28 -2.21 24.68
C VAL A 110 6.12 -3.25 23.93
N ASN A 111 6.07 -4.51 24.37
CA ASN A 111 6.79 -5.62 23.77
C ASN A 111 6.17 -6.03 22.42
N PHE A 112 6.47 -5.28 21.36
CA PHE A 112 6.14 -5.68 19.98
C PHE A 112 7.08 -6.81 19.53
N THR A 113 6.63 -8.06 19.67
CA THR A 113 7.35 -9.20 19.09
C THR A 113 7.05 -9.28 17.60
N ILE A 114 7.85 -8.58 16.79
CA ILE A 114 7.78 -8.70 15.33
C ILE A 114 8.29 -10.09 14.95
N THR A 115 7.37 -11.03 14.74
CA THR A 115 7.71 -12.36 14.24
C THR A 115 8.08 -12.25 12.75
N PRO A 116 9.20 -12.86 12.29
CA PRO A 116 9.62 -12.81 10.88
C PRO A 116 8.54 -13.24 9.89
N LYS A 117 7.64 -14.15 10.30
CA LYS A 117 6.48 -14.59 9.51
C LYS A 117 5.49 -13.45 9.22
N THR A 118 5.27 -12.53 10.16
CA THR A 118 4.34 -11.41 9.99
C THR A 118 4.88 -10.39 8.98
N VAL A 119 6.18 -10.11 9.02
CA VAL A 119 6.86 -9.23 8.04
C VAL A 119 6.76 -9.82 6.63
N LEU A 120 6.96 -11.13 6.49
CA LEU A 120 6.83 -11.81 5.21
C LEU A 120 5.39 -11.74 4.67
N GLY A 121 4.39 -11.91 5.53
CA GLY A 121 2.97 -11.76 5.16
C GLY A 121 2.64 -10.34 4.67
N MET A 122 3.11 -9.31 5.37
CA MET A 122 2.91 -7.91 4.97
C MET A 122 3.60 -7.59 3.65
N LEU A 123 4.78 -8.17 3.40
CA LEU A 123 5.51 -8.00 2.15
C LEU A 123 4.74 -8.60 0.97
N ILE A 124 4.18 -9.81 1.13
CA ILE A 124 3.41 -10.48 0.07
C ILE A 124 2.12 -9.71 -0.25
N VAL A 125 1.37 -9.29 0.78
CA VAL A 125 0.14 -8.51 0.59
C VAL A 125 0.46 -7.15 -0.02
N GLY A 126 1.48 -6.47 0.50
CA GLY A 126 1.96 -5.20 -0.04
C GLY A 126 2.41 -5.31 -1.50
N ALA A 127 3.08 -6.42 -1.87
CA ALA A 127 3.49 -6.74 -3.24
C ALA A 127 2.32 -6.91 -4.22
N LEU A 128 1.18 -7.43 -3.75
CA LEU A 128 -0.03 -7.55 -4.56
C LEU A 128 -0.69 -6.19 -4.78
N VAL A 129 -0.82 -5.41 -3.70
CA VAL A 129 -1.45 -4.07 -3.72
C VAL A 129 -0.64 -3.07 -4.55
N LEU A 130 0.70 -3.17 -4.58
CA LEU A 130 1.51 -2.28 -5.41
C LEU A 130 1.35 -2.51 -6.92
N VAL A 131 1.14 -3.76 -7.35
CA VAL A 131 0.92 -4.02 -8.79
C VAL A 131 -0.40 -3.41 -9.25
N THR A 132 -1.46 -3.53 -8.43
CA THR A 132 -2.77 -2.96 -8.75
C THR A 132 -2.74 -1.43 -8.71
N LEU A 133 -2.12 -0.83 -7.69
CA LEU A 133 -1.98 0.62 -7.59
C LEU A 133 -1.12 1.21 -8.71
N ALA A 134 0.02 0.60 -9.03
CA ALA A 134 0.89 1.07 -10.11
C ALA A 134 0.17 1.06 -11.47
N ALA A 135 -0.60 0.00 -11.75
CA ALA A 135 -1.40 -0.08 -12.97
C ALA A 135 -2.50 1.00 -13.02
N LEU A 136 -3.19 1.23 -11.90
CA LEU A 136 -4.25 2.24 -11.79
C LEU A 136 -3.67 3.65 -11.97
N GLN A 137 -2.58 3.98 -11.27
CA GLN A 137 -1.94 5.29 -11.35
C GLN A 137 -1.42 5.60 -12.76
N ILE A 138 -0.81 4.62 -13.44
CA ILE A 138 -0.39 4.78 -14.85
C ILE A 138 -1.59 5.00 -15.76
N SER A 139 -2.68 4.25 -15.57
CA SER A 139 -3.89 4.40 -16.39
C SER A 139 -4.48 5.81 -16.28
N VAL A 140 -4.50 6.38 -15.07
CA VAL A 140 -4.96 7.75 -14.83
C VAL A 140 -3.98 8.77 -15.43
N SER A 141 -2.68 8.56 -15.24
CA SER A 141 -1.63 9.46 -15.73
C SER A 141 -1.60 9.58 -17.25
N ILE A 142 -1.85 8.50 -17.99
CA ILE A 142 -1.92 8.51 -19.47
C ILE A 142 -3.07 9.40 -19.98
N TYR A 143 -4.14 9.54 -19.20
CA TYR A 143 -5.29 10.35 -19.58
C TYR A 143 -5.00 11.86 -19.52
N ALA A 144 -4.18 12.30 -18.56
CA ALA A 144 -3.81 13.70 -18.38
C ALA A 144 -3.04 14.28 -19.58
N ARG A 145 -3.09 15.61 -19.76
CA ARG A 145 -2.34 16.30 -20.83
C ARG A 145 -1.02 16.92 -20.34
N SER A 146 -0.90 17.19 -19.05
CA SER A 146 0.31 17.71 -18.40
C SER A 146 0.58 17.01 -17.07
N THR A 147 1.84 17.01 -16.64
CA THR A 147 2.30 16.55 -15.31
C THR A 147 1.57 17.25 -14.16
N LYS A 148 1.19 18.53 -14.33
CA LYS A 148 0.36 19.25 -13.35
C LYS A 148 -1.05 18.68 -13.26
N GLU A 149 -1.69 18.44 -14.42
CA GLU A 149 -3.03 17.83 -14.47
C GLU A 149 -3.03 16.39 -13.94
N ALA A 150 -1.99 15.62 -14.26
CA ALA A 150 -1.83 14.24 -13.77
C ALA A 150 -1.74 14.19 -12.25
N ASN A 151 -0.92 15.06 -11.64
CA ASN A 151 -0.84 15.17 -10.19
C ASN A 151 -2.18 15.59 -9.57
N SER A 152 -2.92 16.52 -10.19
CA SER A 152 -4.26 16.88 -9.69
C SER A 152 -5.27 15.74 -9.80
N TYR A 153 -5.25 14.94 -10.87
CA TYR A 153 -6.14 13.78 -11.00
C TYR A 153 -5.77 12.65 -10.03
N LEU A 154 -4.49 12.37 -9.87
CA LEU A 154 -4.02 11.39 -8.89
C LEU A 154 -4.36 11.85 -7.47
N ALA A 155 -4.18 13.14 -7.14
CA ALA A 155 -4.59 13.71 -5.87
C ALA A 155 -6.10 13.56 -5.62
N ALA A 156 -6.92 13.86 -6.63
CA ALA A 156 -8.38 13.71 -6.56
C ALA A 156 -8.83 12.27 -6.36
N ILE A 157 -8.09 11.28 -6.90
CA ILE A 157 -8.34 9.85 -6.67
C ILE A 157 -7.84 9.41 -5.30
N THR A 158 -6.72 9.97 -4.83
CA THR A 158 -6.17 9.59 -3.51
C THR A 158 -7.06 9.97 -2.33
N MET A 159 -7.85 11.04 -2.46
CA MET A 159 -8.75 11.52 -1.40
C MET A 159 -9.85 10.49 -1.06
N PRO A 160 -10.66 9.97 -2.03
CA PRO A 160 -11.58 8.86 -1.79
C PRO A 160 -10.88 7.58 -1.29
N THR A 161 -9.70 7.26 -1.82
CA THR A 161 -8.99 6.04 -1.38
C THR A 161 -8.53 6.13 0.07
N MET A 162 -8.16 7.31 0.57
CA MET A 162 -7.85 7.49 1.99
C MET A 162 -9.09 7.22 2.85
N ILE A 163 -10.25 7.76 2.49
CA ILE A 163 -11.51 7.51 3.23
C ILE A 163 -11.79 6.00 3.28
N LEU A 164 -11.56 5.29 2.18
CA LEU A 164 -11.77 3.86 2.10
C LEU A 164 -10.75 3.06 2.92
N ALA A 165 -9.48 3.48 2.93
CA ALA A 165 -8.43 2.87 3.76
C ALA A 165 -8.67 3.07 5.27
N PHE A 166 -9.45 4.09 5.66
CA PHE A 166 -9.89 4.30 7.05
C PHE A 166 -11.08 3.42 7.47
N LEU A 167 -11.82 2.80 6.54
CA LEU A 167 -12.91 1.88 6.90
C LEU A 167 -12.45 0.64 7.68
N PRO A 168 -11.39 -0.10 7.26
CA PRO A 168 -10.90 -1.23 8.02
C PRO A 168 -10.28 -0.82 9.37
N TYR A 169 -9.92 0.45 9.57
CA TYR A 169 -9.47 0.95 10.87
C TYR A 169 -10.58 0.96 11.93
N MET A 170 -11.85 1.10 11.52
CA MET A 170 -13.00 1.09 12.42
C MET A 170 -13.61 -0.31 12.61
N MET A 171 -13.14 -1.32 11.88
CA MET A 171 -13.68 -2.69 11.90
C MET A 171 -12.68 -3.67 12.49
N ASP A 172 -13.09 -4.40 13.53
CA ASP A 172 -12.28 -5.47 14.14
C ASP A 172 -11.95 -6.57 13.11
N ALA A 173 -10.73 -7.12 13.16
CA ALA A 173 -10.16 -8.03 12.17
C ALA A 173 -10.97 -9.33 11.98
N LYS A 174 -11.90 -9.65 12.89
CA LYS A 174 -12.82 -10.79 12.83
C LYS A 174 -14.16 -10.48 12.14
N GLY A 175 -14.52 -9.22 11.90
CA GLY A 175 -15.82 -8.78 11.38
C GLY A 175 -15.82 -8.28 9.93
N ILE A 176 -14.70 -8.37 9.23
CA ILE A 176 -14.57 -7.83 7.87
C ILE A 176 -15.34 -8.72 6.90
N ASN A 177 -16.42 -8.18 6.33
CA ASN A 177 -17.18 -8.82 5.27
C ASN A 177 -16.27 -8.99 4.02
N PRO A 178 -16.23 -10.16 3.36
CA PRO A 178 -15.39 -10.41 2.18
C PRO A 178 -15.63 -9.41 1.03
N ALA A 179 -16.73 -8.67 1.04
CA ALA A 179 -16.99 -7.58 0.10
C ALA A 179 -15.92 -6.47 0.11
N PHE A 180 -15.25 -6.21 1.24
CA PHE A 180 -14.18 -5.21 1.31
C PHE A 180 -12.89 -5.66 0.59
N PHE A 181 -12.64 -6.96 0.51
CA PHE A 181 -11.47 -7.52 -0.18
C PHE A 181 -11.50 -7.37 -1.72
N ASN A 182 -12.68 -7.04 -2.27
CA ASN A 182 -12.84 -6.81 -3.71
C ASN A 182 -12.34 -5.42 -4.14
N ILE A 183 -12.07 -4.53 -3.19
CA ILE A 183 -11.55 -3.21 -3.52
C ILE A 183 -10.02 -3.28 -3.39
N PRO A 184 -9.27 -3.13 -4.48
CA PRO A 184 -7.82 -3.36 -4.51
C PRO A 184 -7.00 -2.31 -3.72
N ILE A 185 -7.66 -1.49 -2.91
CA ILE A 185 -7.13 -0.35 -2.16
C ILE A 185 -7.11 -0.63 -0.64
N THR A 186 -7.93 -1.56 -0.16
CA THR A 186 -8.00 -2.00 1.25
C THR A 186 -7.32 -3.35 1.44
#